data_AF-A0AA42YTK9-F1
#
_entry.id   AF-A0AA42YTK9-F1
#
_cell.length_a   1.000
_cell.length_b   1.000
_cell.length_c   1.000
_cell.angle_alpha   90.00
_cell.angle_beta   90.00
_cell.angle_gamma   90.00
#
_symmetry.space_group_name_H-M   'P 1'
#
loop_
_entity.id
_entity.type
_entity.pdbx_description
1 polymer ?
#
loop_
_entity_poly.entity_id
_entity_poly.type
_entity_poly.pdbx_seq_one_letter_code
_entity_poly.pdbx_strand_id
1 'polypeptide(L)'
;MSWQRIGCGVVLAVILSLSAYSRAAHAQALSPDTIRATPKATIGLGLVGAELGLIIPAAAGLTDPWALTVFPVVGAAGGALAGYFALDEPGREKGSVAALVVGLAGIIPAILVTVKGVRKERQEAYEPPAIEIRSDKEQRALELVEAGPGLLRRSRSGLRVSMPGVSFSRGPALDAETAKLGEVKGRTELRLSLASGVF
;
A
#
# COMPACT_ATOMS: atom_id res chain seq x y z
N MET A 1 -20.04 -28.38 6.53
CA MET A 1 -18.95 -27.98 5.60
C MET A 1 -19.48 -26.84 4.75
N SER A 2 -19.09 -25.60 5.06
CA SER A 2 -19.75 -24.40 4.50
C SER A 2 -19.28 -24.11 3.07
N TRP A 3 -20.26 -23.80 2.20
CA TRP A 3 -20.07 -23.38 0.80
C TRP A 3 -19.04 -22.27 0.58
N GLN A 4 -18.78 -21.45 1.60
CA GLN A 4 -17.74 -20.42 1.58
C GLN A 4 -16.32 -20.99 1.38
N ARG A 5 -16.05 -22.22 1.83
CA ARG A 5 -14.73 -22.86 1.65
C ARG A 5 -14.52 -23.35 0.22
N ILE A 6 -15.60 -23.73 -0.47
CA ILE A 6 -15.55 -24.18 -1.88
C ILE A 6 -15.38 -22.97 -2.81
N GLY A 7 -16.09 -21.87 -2.54
CA GLY A 7 -15.96 -20.62 -3.31
C GLY A 7 -14.56 -20.01 -3.22
N CYS A 8 -13.98 -20.00 -2.02
CA CYS A 8 -12.61 -19.52 -1.82
C CYS A 8 -11.58 -20.38 -2.56
N GLY A 9 -11.78 -21.70 -2.61
CA GLY A 9 -10.93 -22.63 -3.35
C GLY A 9 -10.95 -22.42 -4.88
N VAL A 10 -12.12 -22.13 -5.46
CA VAL A 10 -12.25 -21.86 -6.90
C VAL A 10 -11.63 -20.50 -7.26
N VAL A 11 -11.82 -19.48 -6.43
CA VAL A 11 -11.19 -18.15 -6.64
C VAL A 11 -9.66 -18.25 -6.53
N LEU A 12 -9.13 -18.99 -5.56
CA LEU A 12 -7.70 -19.22 -5.42
C LEU A 12 -7.14 -20.04 -6.61
N ALA A 13 -7.88 -21.01 -7.11
CA ALA A 13 -7.50 -21.78 -8.29
C ALA A 13 -7.46 -20.92 -9.56
N VAL A 14 -8.43 -20.02 -9.76
CA VAL A 14 -8.45 -19.10 -10.92
C VAL A 14 -7.31 -18.08 -10.84
N ILE A 15 -7.02 -17.52 -9.65
CA ILE A 15 -5.91 -16.57 -9.46
C ILE A 15 -4.55 -17.27 -9.66
N LEU A 16 -4.39 -18.51 -9.19
CA LEU A 16 -3.18 -19.32 -9.43
C LEU A 16 -3.05 -19.73 -10.90
N SER A 17 -4.15 -20.05 -11.59
CA SER A 17 -4.14 -20.36 -13.02
C SER A 17 -3.86 -19.14 -13.91
N LEU A 18 -4.25 -17.92 -13.51
CA LEU A 18 -3.86 -16.70 -14.21
C LEU A 18 -2.40 -16.31 -13.95
N SER A 19 -1.86 -16.63 -12.78
CA SER A 19 -0.45 -16.35 -12.42
C SER A 19 0.54 -17.36 -12.97
N ALA A 20 0.08 -18.56 -13.33
CA ALA A 20 0.90 -19.64 -13.90
C ALA A 20 1.09 -19.54 -15.42
N TYR A 21 0.54 -18.51 -16.09
CA TYR A 21 0.96 -18.16 -17.44
C TYR A 21 2.34 -17.46 -17.39
N SER A 22 3.35 -18.23 -16.98
CA SER A 22 4.72 -18.05 -17.43
C SER A 22 4.69 -18.08 -18.95
N ARG A 23 4.52 -16.91 -19.58
CA ARG A 23 4.78 -16.78 -21.01
C ARG A 23 6.27 -16.98 -21.15
N ALA A 24 6.64 -18.22 -21.46
CA ALA A 24 7.98 -18.59 -21.86
C ALA A 24 8.48 -17.53 -22.84
N ALA A 25 9.54 -16.81 -22.47
CA ALA A 25 10.30 -15.99 -23.38
C ALA A 25 10.84 -16.92 -24.48
N HIS A 26 10.05 -17.14 -25.52
CA HIS A 26 10.53 -17.76 -26.73
C HIS A 26 11.38 -16.69 -27.41
N ALA A 27 12.70 -16.85 -27.31
CA ALA A 27 13.61 -16.30 -28.29
C ALA A 27 13.27 -16.97 -29.63
N GLN A 28 12.26 -16.45 -30.32
CA GLN A 28 11.88 -16.93 -31.64
C GLN A 28 12.99 -16.50 -32.60
N ALA A 29 13.79 -17.48 -33.03
CA ALA A 29 14.67 -17.35 -34.18
C ALA A 29 13.82 -16.82 -35.35
N LEU A 30 14.20 -15.63 -35.81
CA LEU A 30 13.43 -14.80 -36.73
C LEU A 30 13.54 -15.37 -38.14
N SER A 31 12.43 -15.86 -38.71
CA SER A 31 12.25 -15.82 -40.17
C SER A 31 11.89 -14.36 -40.55
N PRO A 32 12.44 -13.76 -41.62
CA PRO A 32 12.41 -12.30 -41.80
C PRO A 32 11.05 -11.69 -42.17
N ASP A 33 9.98 -12.48 -42.32
CA ASP A 33 8.78 -12.05 -43.06
C ASP A 33 7.46 -12.01 -42.26
N THR A 34 7.51 -11.95 -40.93
CA THR A 34 6.30 -11.69 -40.12
C THR A 34 6.57 -10.66 -39.05
N ILE A 35 6.39 -9.38 -39.40
CA ILE A 35 6.39 -8.27 -38.42
C ILE A 35 5.15 -8.46 -37.53
N ARG A 36 5.35 -9.15 -36.40
CA ARG A 36 4.30 -9.36 -35.39
C ARG A 36 4.14 -8.07 -34.60
N ALA A 37 3.04 -7.34 -34.81
CA ALA A 37 2.68 -6.17 -34.02
C ALA A 37 2.71 -6.57 -32.53
N THR A 38 3.60 -5.95 -31.76
CA THR A 38 3.72 -6.23 -30.33
C THR A 38 2.57 -5.51 -29.63
N PRO A 39 1.79 -6.16 -28.74
CA PRO A 39 0.58 -5.58 -28.15
C PRO A 39 0.91 -4.57 -27.03
N LYS A 40 1.74 -3.57 -27.34
CA LYS A 40 2.21 -2.58 -26.35
C LYS A 40 1.09 -1.60 -26.01
N ALA A 41 0.20 -1.28 -26.96
CA ALA A 41 -0.90 -0.37 -26.71
C ALA A 41 -2.02 -1.03 -25.93
N THR A 42 -2.37 -2.28 -26.26
CA THR A 42 -3.33 -3.07 -25.47
C THR A 42 -2.92 -3.13 -24.01
N ILE A 43 -1.64 -3.43 -23.74
CA ILE A 43 -1.12 -3.48 -22.37
C ILE A 43 -1.10 -2.07 -21.75
N GLY A 44 -0.60 -1.07 -22.47
CA GLY A 44 -0.46 0.29 -21.96
C GLY A 44 -1.78 0.95 -21.59
N LEU A 45 -2.74 0.96 -22.52
CA LEU A 45 -4.06 1.51 -22.26
C LEU A 45 -4.88 0.64 -21.30
N GLY A 46 -4.65 -0.69 -21.27
CA GLY A 46 -5.21 -1.53 -20.22
C GLY A 46 -4.73 -1.10 -18.83
N LEU A 47 -3.45 -0.78 -18.70
CA LEU A 47 -2.89 -0.29 -17.44
C LEU A 47 -3.44 1.09 -17.09
N VAL A 48 -3.45 2.04 -18.03
CA VAL A 48 -4.11 3.36 -17.84
C VAL A 48 -5.58 3.21 -17.42
N GLY A 49 -6.31 2.30 -18.06
CA GLY A 49 -7.70 2.02 -17.73
C GLY A 49 -7.88 1.46 -16.33
N ALA A 50 -6.98 0.57 -15.88
CA ALA A 50 -6.96 0.06 -14.51
C ALA A 50 -6.73 1.19 -13.50
N GLU A 51 -5.76 2.07 -13.77
CA GLU A 51 -5.44 3.20 -12.90
C GLU A 51 -6.60 4.19 -12.79
N LEU A 52 -7.24 4.53 -13.91
CA LEU A 52 -8.43 5.39 -13.90
C LEU A 52 -9.59 4.72 -13.15
N GLY A 53 -9.75 3.40 -13.32
CA GLY A 53 -10.70 2.60 -12.57
C GLY A 53 -10.43 2.53 -11.06
N LEU A 54 -9.19 2.77 -10.61
CA LEU A 54 -8.87 2.93 -9.19
C LEU A 54 -9.02 4.37 -8.70
N ILE A 55 -8.50 5.34 -9.45
CA ILE A 55 -8.39 6.74 -9.05
C ILE A 55 -9.77 7.40 -8.97
N ILE A 56 -10.63 7.21 -9.97
CA ILE A 56 -11.93 7.90 -10.05
C ILE A 56 -12.83 7.55 -8.86
N PRO A 57 -13.10 6.26 -8.54
CA PRO A 57 -13.92 5.92 -7.38
C PRO A 57 -13.25 6.32 -6.07
N ALA A 58 -11.93 6.13 -5.92
CA ALA A 58 -11.22 6.56 -4.71
C ALA A 58 -11.29 8.08 -4.48
N ALA A 59 -11.21 8.89 -5.54
CA ALA A 59 -11.36 10.34 -5.48
C ALA A 59 -12.81 10.75 -5.17
N ALA A 60 -13.79 9.96 -5.60
CA ALA A 60 -15.20 10.14 -5.27
C ALA A 60 -15.58 9.64 -3.87
N GLY A 61 -14.64 9.04 -3.12
CA GLY A 61 -14.87 8.48 -1.78
C GLY A 61 -15.50 7.07 -1.78
N LEU A 62 -15.54 6.39 -2.92
CA LEU A 62 -15.97 5.00 -3.06
C LEU A 62 -14.78 4.07 -2.78
N THR A 63 -14.55 3.81 -1.49
CA THR A 63 -13.45 2.98 -0.98
C THR A 63 -13.89 1.57 -0.57
N ASP A 64 -15.14 1.21 -0.86
CA ASP A 64 -15.65 -0.14 -0.66
C ASP A 64 -14.81 -1.19 -1.42
N PRO A 65 -14.58 -2.39 -0.84
CA PRO A 65 -13.79 -3.44 -1.48
C PRO A 65 -14.30 -3.86 -2.87
N TRP A 66 -15.63 -3.84 -3.07
CA TRP A 66 -16.24 -4.19 -4.36
C TRP A 66 -15.92 -3.14 -5.43
N ALA A 67 -15.96 -1.85 -5.08
CA ALA A 67 -15.66 -0.75 -5.99
C ALA A 67 -14.18 -0.76 -6.38
N LEU A 68 -13.30 -0.98 -5.39
CA LEU A 68 -11.85 -1.11 -5.60
C LEU A 68 -11.44 -2.34 -6.42
N THR A 69 -12.38 -3.25 -6.72
CA THR A 69 -12.12 -4.43 -7.56
C THR A 69 -12.79 -4.30 -8.93
N VAL A 70 -14.07 -3.90 -8.97
CA VAL A 70 -14.86 -3.89 -10.21
C VAL A 70 -14.40 -2.77 -11.15
N PHE A 71 -14.27 -1.54 -10.66
CA PHE A 71 -13.91 -0.41 -11.53
C PHE A 71 -12.54 -0.56 -12.19
N PRO A 72 -11.49 -1.03 -11.50
CA PRO A 72 -10.19 -1.27 -12.13
C PRO A 72 -10.23 -2.39 -13.15
N VAL A 73 -10.95 -3.48 -12.89
CA VAL A 73 -11.09 -4.60 -13.84
C VAL A 73 -11.83 -4.15 -15.10
N VAL A 74 -12.94 -3.44 -14.95
CA VAL A 74 -13.73 -2.91 -16.07
C VAL A 74 -12.94 -1.84 -16.84
N GLY A 75 -12.28 -0.94 -16.13
CA GLY A 75 -11.41 0.08 -16.72
C GLY A 75 -10.25 -0.55 -17.50
N ALA A 76 -9.61 -1.58 -16.95
CA ALA A 76 -8.53 -2.31 -17.61
C ALA A 76 -9.02 -3.01 -18.88
N ALA A 77 -10.17 -3.68 -18.82
CA ALA A 77 -10.76 -4.33 -19.99
C ALA A 77 -11.11 -3.30 -21.08
N GLY A 78 -11.75 -2.19 -20.71
CA GLY A 78 -12.09 -1.10 -21.64
C GLY A 78 -10.87 -0.45 -22.25
N GLY A 79 -9.85 -0.16 -21.43
CA GLY A 79 -8.57 0.38 -21.88
C GLY A 79 -7.82 -0.57 -22.81
N ALA A 80 -7.79 -1.86 -22.50
CA ALA A 80 -7.14 -2.86 -23.35
C ALA A 80 -7.82 -2.97 -24.71
N LEU A 81 -9.16 -3.00 -24.75
CA LEU A 81 -9.91 -2.99 -26.01
C LEU A 81 -9.65 -1.71 -26.80
N ALA A 82 -9.61 -0.55 -26.13
CA ALA A 82 -9.27 0.71 -26.78
C ALA A 82 -7.84 0.69 -27.35
N GLY A 83 -6.86 0.14 -26.63
CA GLY A 83 -5.48 0.02 -27.11
C GLY A 83 -5.36 -0.92 -28.30
N TYR A 84 -6.06 -2.04 -28.27
CA TYR A 84 -6.09 -3.00 -29.37
C TYR A 84 -6.63 -2.37 -30.66
N PHE A 85 -7.78 -1.72 -30.61
CA PHE A 85 -8.41 -1.16 -31.81
C PHE A 85 -7.84 0.19 -32.23
N ALA A 86 -7.34 1.01 -31.30
CA ALA A 86 -6.92 2.37 -31.62
C ALA A 86 -5.41 2.51 -31.86
N LEU A 87 -4.55 1.62 -31.37
CA LEU A 87 -3.10 1.91 -31.34
C LEU A 87 -2.19 0.72 -31.66
N ASP A 88 -2.71 -0.51 -31.73
CA ASP A 88 -1.94 -1.69 -32.15
C ASP A 88 -1.98 -1.94 -33.67
N GLU A 89 -2.35 -0.91 -34.45
CA GLU A 89 -2.27 -0.93 -35.92
C GLU A 89 -0.84 -0.62 -36.43
N PRO A 90 -0.44 -1.16 -37.60
CA PRO A 90 0.85 -0.85 -38.23
C PRO A 90 0.99 0.66 -38.51
N GLY A 91 2.17 1.24 -38.22
CA GLY A 91 2.45 2.67 -38.40
C GLY A 91 2.11 3.56 -37.20
N ARG A 92 1.63 2.98 -36.09
CA ARG A 92 1.25 3.71 -34.85
C ARG A 92 2.12 3.34 -33.65
N GLU A 93 3.34 2.87 -33.90
CA GLU A 93 4.25 2.29 -32.90
C GLU A 93 4.60 3.30 -31.80
N LYS A 94 4.76 4.58 -32.16
CA LYS A 94 5.04 5.65 -31.20
C LYS A 94 3.89 5.83 -30.20
N GLY A 95 2.65 5.75 -30.67
CA GLY A 95 1.46 5.83 -29.82
C GLY A 95 1.34 4.62 -28.89
N SER A 96 1.64 3.43 -29.42
CA SER A 96 1.64 2.17 -28.67
C SER A 96 2.67 2.17 -27.54
N VAL A 97 3.89 2.67 -27.79
CA VAL A 97 4.93 2.82 -26.75
C VAL A 97 4.56 3.92 -25.76
N ALA A 98 4.04 5.07 -26.22
CA ALA A 98 3.62 6.14 -25.34
C ALA A 98 2.52 5.71 -24.37
N ALA A 99 1.51 4.97 -24.85
CA ALA A 99 0.45 4.41 -24.02
C ALA A 99 1.00 3.50 -22.92
N LEU A 100 2.01 2.67 -23.25
CA LEU A 100 2.67 1.80 -22.27
C LEU A 100 3.43 2.60 -21.21
N VAL A 101 4.20 3.59 -21.62
CA VAL A 101 4.98 4.44 -20.70
C VAL A 101 4.05 5.23 -19.78
N VAL A 102 2.97 5.80 -20.32
CA VAL A 102 1.95 6.53 -19.55
C VAL A 102 1.25 5.61 -18.56
N GLY A 103 0.88 4.40 -18.98
CA GLY A 103 0.35 3.38 -18.07
C GLY A 103 1.29 3.14 -16.90
N LEU A 104 2.54 2.75 -17.18
CA LEU A 104 3.54 2.48 -16.14
C LEU A 104 3.78 3.65 -15.19
N ALA A 105 3.83 4.88 -15.72
CA ALA A 105 4.00 6.08 -14.90
C ALA A 105 2.80 6.33 -13.98
N GLY A 106 1.59 5.89 -14.36
CA GLY A 106 0.35 6.09 -13.61
C GLY A 106 0.22 5.24 -12.34
N ILE A 107 1.03 4.19 -12.18
CA ILE A 107 0.96 3.26 -11.03
C ILE A 107 1.17 3.99 -9.70
N ILE A 108 2.21 4.81 -9.60
CA ILE A 108 2.54 5.49 -8.35
C ILE A 108 1.43 6.47 -7.92
N PRO A 109 0.94 7.38 -8.79
CA PRO A 109 -0.20 8.23 -8.48
C PRO A 109 -1.44 7.48 -7.99
N ALA A 110 -1.79 6.36 -8.63
CA ALA A 110 -2.98 5.60 -8.25
C ALA A 110 -2.86 4.96 -6.86
N ILE A 111 -1.68 4.42 -6.54
CA ILE A 111 -1.40 3.88 -5.20
C ILE A 111 -1.55 5.00 -4.15
N LEU A 112 -1.01 6.19 -4.42
CA LEU A 112 -1.09 7.30 -3.46
C LEU A 112 -2.54 7.76 -3.22
N VAL A 113 -3.34 7.88 -4.28
CA VAL A 113 -4.75 8.30 -4.17
C VAL A 113 -5.58 7.25 -3.43
N THR A 114 -5.44 5.97 -3.79
CA THR A 114 -6.18 4.87 -3.17
C THR A 114 -5.84 4.72 -1.68
N VAL A 115 -4.55 4.75 -1.32
CA VAL A 115 -4.12 4.70 0.08
C VAL A 115 -4.64 5.89 0.88
N LYS A 116 -4.61 7.09 0.30
CA LYS A 116 -5.15 8.30 0.96
C LYS A 116 -6.66 8.17 1.20
N GLY A 117 -7.42 7.67 0.22
CA GLY A 117 -8.85 7.42 0.35
C GLY A 117 -9.17 6.46 1.50
N VAL A 118 -8.56 5.27 1.49
CA VAL A 118 -8.80 4.23 2.52
C VAL A 118 -8.39 4.69 3.91
N ARG A 119 -7.28 5.43 4.06
CA ARG A 119 -6.85 5.95 5.37
C ARG A 119 -7.86 6.95 5.96
N LYS A 120 -8.46 7.79 5.12
CA LYS A 120 -9.44 8.78 5.56
C LYS A 120 -10.70 8.11 6.10
N GLU A 121 -11.25 7.16 5.35
CA GLU A 121 -12.43 6.40 5.79
C GLU A 121 -12.18 5.66 7.11
N ARG A 122 -11.02 5.00 7.25
CA ARG A 122 -10.68 4.28 8.49
C ARG A 122 -10.53 5.21 9.69
N GLN A 123 -10.07 6.44 9.48
CA GLN A 123 -9.96 7.44 10.55
C GLN A 123 -11.34 7.96 10.96
N GLU A 124 -12.24 8.18 10.00
CA GLU A 124 -13.62 8.62 10.27
C GLU A 124 -14.43 7.54 10.98
N ALA A 125 -14.21 6.26 10.64
CA ALA A 125 -14.86 5.12 11.30
C ALA A 125 -14.22 4.71 12.64
N TYR A 126 -13.09 5.33 13.04
CA TYR A 126 -12.43 5.00 14.29
C TYR A 126 -13.12 5.71 15.45
N GLU A 127 -14.05 5.02 16.11
CA GLU A 127 -14.45 5.36 17.47
C GLU A 127 -13.36 4.87 18.43
N PRO A 128 -12.73 5.76 19.24
CA PRO A 128 -11.83 5.30 20.29
C PRO A 128 -12.63 4.38 21.22
N PRO A 129 -12.05 3.24 21.67
CA PRO A 129 -12.73 2.42 22.66
C PRO A 129 -13.03 3.30 23.87
N ALA A 130 -14.30 3.49 24.18
CA ALA A 130 -14.70 4.14 25.42
C ALA A 130 -14.21 3.24 26.54
N ILE A 131 -13.08 3.61 27.14
CA ILE A 131 -12.59 2.93 28.33
C ILE A 131 -13.59 3.32 29.42
N GLU A 132 -14.53 2.43 29.73
CA GLU A 132 -15.41 2.61 30.87
C GLU A 132 -14.54 2.61 32.13
N ILE A 133 -14.19 3.81 32.59
CA ILE A 133 -13.50 4.01 33.85
C ILE A 133 -14.49 3.66 34.95
N ARG A 134 -14.47 2.41 35.40
CA ARG A 134 -15.37 1.90 36.44
C ARG A 134 -14.92 2.32 37.84
N SER A 135 -13.67 2.76 37.98
CA SER A 135 -13.02 3.00 39.26
C SER A 135 -12.06 4.18 39.20
N ASP A 136 -12.02 4.99 40.26
CA ASP A 136 -11.03 6.05 40.48
C ASP A 136 -9.58 5.55 40.32
N LYS A 137 -9.33 4.26 40.56
CA LYS A 137 -8.00 3.64 40.37
C LYS A 137 -7.66 3.47 38.90
N GLU A 138 -8.63 3.12 38.06
CA GLU A 138 -8.45 2.99 36.60
C GLU A 138 -8.28 4.37 35.96
N GLN A 139 -8.98 5.39 36.47
CA GLN A 139 -8.79 6.78 36.04
C GLN A 139 -7.37 7.25 36.30
N ARG A 140 -6.85 6.99 37.51
CA ARG A 140 -5.45 7.31 37.86
C ARG A 140 -4.45 6.52 37.02
N ALA A 141 -4.76 5.27 36.68
CA ALA A 141 -3.88 4.45 35.84
C ALA A 141 -3.83 4.98 34.40
N LEU A 142 -4.97 5.41 33.84
CA LEU A 142 -5.03 6.06 32.53
C LEU A 142 -4.29 7.39 32.51
N GLU A 143 -4.52 8.25 33.50
CA GLU A 143 -3.78 9.51 33.64
C GLU A 143 -2.25 9.29 33.75
N LEU A 144 -1.83 8.19 34.37
CA LEU A 144 -0.41 7.80 34.47
C LEU A 144 0.17 7.33 33.13
N VAL A 145 -0.64 6.66 32.31
CA VAL A 145 -0.26 6.20 30.96
C VAL A 145 -0.23 7.39 29.99
N GLU A 146 -1.22 8.27 30.04
CA GLU A 146 -1.30 9.48 29.22
C GLU A 146 -0.13 10.44 29.49
N ALA A 147 0.28 10.61 30.75
CA ALA A 147 1.41 11.47 31.09
C ALA A 147 2.76 10.98 30.56
N GLY A 148 2.84 9.77 29.99
CA GLY A 148 4.02 9.21 29.32
C GLY A 148 5.13 8.77 30.26
N PRO A 149 6.22 8.17 29.72
CA PRO A 149 7.38 7.75 30.51
C PRO A 149 8.30 8.95 30.85
N GLY A 150 8.57 9.18 32.13
CA GLY A 150 9.40 10.30 32.60
C GLY A 150 9.58 10.33 34.11
N LEU A 151 10.74 10.82 34.60
CA LEU A 151 10.98 11.04 36.04
C LEU A 151 10.01 12.11 36.57
N LEU A 152 9.86 13.22 35.85
CA LEU A 152 8.90 14.29 36.12
C LEU A 152 7.76 14.23 35.12
N ARG A 153 6.54 14.00 35.62
CA ARG A 153 5.33 13.89 34.80
C ARG A 153 4.35 15.00 35.12
N ARG A 154 3.90 15.72 34.09
CA ARG A 154 2.80 16.69 34.21
C ARG A 154 1.52 16.09 33.65
N SER A 155 0.55 15.88 34.53
CA SER A 155 -0.81 15.42 34.22
C SER A 155 -1.81 16.55 34.49
N ARG A 156 -3.03 16.43 33.95
CA ARG A 156 -4.17 17.33 34.26
C ARG A 156 -4.43 17.41 35.77
N SER A 157 -4.10 16.36 36.53
CA SER A 157 -4.29 16.30 37.98
C SER A 157 -3.12 16.85 38.80
N GLY A 158 -2.03 17.33 38.17
CA GLY A 158 -0.86 17.87 38.87
C GLY A 158 0.50 17.31 38.41
N LEU A 159 1.56 17.71 39.11
CA LEU A 159 2.94 17.29 38.87
C LEU A 159 3.26 16.04 39.72
N ARG A 160 3.82 15.00 39.12
CA ARG A 160 4.18 13.76 39.82
C ARG A 160 5.62 13.35 39.49
N VAL A 161 6.27 12.70 40.45
CA VAL A 161 7.62 12.12 40.30
C VAL A 161 7.48 10.60 40.22
N SER A 162 8.13 9.97 39.23
CA SER A 162 8.13 8.51 39.05
C SER A 162 9.50 8.01 38.61
N MET A 163 9.66 6.71 38.38
CA MET A 163 10.91 6.18 37.82
C MET A 163 11.17 6.71 36.40
N PRO A 164 12.42 7.02 36.05
CA PRO A 164 12.78 7.44 34.70
C PRO A 164 12.50 6.32 33.71
N GLY A 165 11.91 6.65 32.57
CA GLY A 165 11.69 5.68 31.50
C GLY A 165 13.02 5.32 30.85
N VAL A 166 13.37 4.03 30.85
CA VAL A 166 14.54 3.53 30.11
C VAL A 166 14.03 2.76 28.91
N SER A 167 14.35 3.21 27.70
CA SER A 167 14.04 2.47 26.47
C SER A 167 15.32 2.12 25.74
N PHE A 168 15.40 0.89 25.25
CA PHE A 168 16.50 0.39 24.44
C PHE A 168 16.04 0.32 22.99
N SER A 169 16.68 1.07 22.11
CA SER A 169 16.49 0.92 20.66
C SER A 169 17.74 0.29 20.06
N ARG A 170 17.55 -0.87 19.41
CA ARG A 170 18.58 -1.49 18.60
C ARG A 170 18.49 -0.87 17.20
N GLY A 171 19.57 -0.27 16.72
CA GLY A 171 19.63 0.19 15.33
C GLY A 171 19.28 -0.94 14.35
N PRO A 172 18.71 -0.61 13.18
CA PRO A 172 18.37 -1.61 12.16
C PRO A 172 19.61 -2.45 11.80
N ALA A 173 19.39 -3.72 11.46
CA ALA A 173 20.46 -4.59 10.98
C ALA A 173 21.08 -3.94 9.73
N LEU A 174 22.40 -3.68 9.79
CA LEU A 174 23.14 -3.04 8.71
C LEU A 174 23.05 -3.88 7.45
N ASP A 175 22.67 -3.23 6.35
CA ASP A 175 22.69 -3.84 5.02
C ASP A 175 24.15 -3.94 4.52
N ALA A 176 24.43 -4.89 3.63
CA ALA A 176 25.77 -5.19 3.15
C ALA A 176 26.45 -4.01 2.43
N GLU A 177 25.66 -3.07 1.90
CA GLU A 177 26.14 -1.81 1.32
C GLU A 177 26.66 -0.82 2.38
N THR A 178 26.03 -0.75 3.56
CA THR A 178 26.41 0.18 4.62
C THR A 178 27.71 -0.26 5.33
N ALA A 179 28.01 -1.56 5.31
CA ALA A 179 29.25 -2.12 5.85
C ALA A 179 30.51 -1.70 5.05
N LYS A 180 30.36 -1.34 3.76
CA LYS A 180 31.47 -0.90 2.89
C LYS A 180 31.86 0.57 3.08
N LEU A 181 31.00 1.37 3.72
CA LEU A 181 31.19 2.83 3.87
C LEU A 181 32.00 3.25 5.10
N GLY A 182 32.53 2.31 5.88
CA GLY A 182 33.37 2.61 7.04
C GLY A 182 32.55 2.93 8.30
N GLU A 183 32.70 2.05 9.29
CA GLU A 183 32.33 2.22 10.71
C GLU A 183 31.06 3.02 11.05
N VAL A 184 29.91 2.34 10.99
CA VAL A 184 28.86 2.59 11.99
C VAL A 184 28.57 1.27 12.68
N LYS A 185 29.34 0.96 13.72
CA LYS A 185 29.10 -0.18 14.62
C LYS A 185 27.67 -0.05 15.14
N GLY A 186 26.85 -1.09 15.01
CA GLY A 186 25.46 -1.10 15.48
C GLY A 186 25.39 -0.65 16.95
N ARG A 187 25.04 0.62 17.17
CA ARG A 187 24.96 1.21 18.50
C ARG A 187 23.62 0.83 19.10
N THR A 188 23.66 0.13 20.23
CA THR A 188 22.50 0.04 21.12
C THR A 188 22.35 1.41 21.78
N GLU A 189 21.28 2.12 21.44
CA GLU A 189 20.97 3.40 22.08
C GLU A 189 20.12 3.14 23.33
N LEU A 190 20.60 3.62 24.49
CA LEU A 190 19.83 3.72 25.72
C LEU A 190 19.28 5.14 25.81
N ARG A 191 17.96 5.28 25.83
CA ARG A 191 17.29 6.57 26.00
C ARG A 191 16.69 6.62 27.40
N LEU A 192 16.99 7.72 28.10
CA LEU A 192 16.49 8.03 29.44
C LEU A 192 15.50 9.19 29.33
N SER A 193 14.22 8.92 29.59
CA SER A 193 13.20 9.97 29.63
C SER A 193 13.12 10.57 31.03
N LEU A 194 13.52 11.84 31.14
CA LEU A 194 13.54 12.59 32.40
C LEU A 194 12.25 13.38 32.63
N ALA A 195 11.61 13.89 31.58
CA ALA A 195 10.36 14.64 31.69
C ALA A 195 9.38 14.26 30.60
N SER A 196 8.09 14.12 30.95
CA SER A 196 6.99 13.88 30.01
C SER A 196 5.71 14.55 30.48
N GLY A 197 4.78 14.86 29.57
CA GLY A 197 3.50 15.44 29.95
C GLY A 197 2.58 15.66 28.77
N VAL A 198 1.30 15.85 29.10
CA VAL A 198 0.23 16.24 28.16
C VAL A 198 -0.12 17.70 28.46
N PHE A 199 -0.09 18.55 27.43
CA PHE A 199 -0.47 19.97 27.50
C PHE A 199 -1.89 20.17 26.97
#